data_AF-A0AAU3LDT0-F1
#
_entry.id   AF-A0AAU3LDT0-F1
#
_cell.length_a   1.000
_cell.length_b   1.000
_cell.length_c   1.000
_cell.angle_alpha   90.00
_cell.angle_beta   90.00
_cell.angle_gamma   90.00
#
_symmetry.space_group_name_H-M   'P 1'
#
loop_
_entity.id
_entity.type
_entity.pdbx_description
1 polymer ?
#
loop_
_entity_poly.entity_id
_entity_poly.type
_entity_poly.pdbx_seq_one_letter_code
_entity_poly.pdbx_strand_id
1 'polypeptide(L)'
;MPAGTAAGGGEGSGDGSGDAEGPGAAFADRGLSTIEVVILAPVMILFILVLVGFGQLVEGRGAVDSAARDAARAGSIQKDGGVAMAEARRAAEADLSDVCSGPVSVTANGFVKGGFFTVEVSCQIRGLAMLGLNIPTTLTGRSTSPIDPYRRTV
;
A
#
# COMPACT_ATOMS: atom_id res chain seq x y z
N MET A 1 6.14 -55.89 -1.76
CA MET A 1 6.24 -57.24 -1.16
C MET A 1 6.55 -58.19 -2.30
N PRO A 2 7.63 -58.99 -2.30
CA PRO A 2 8.26 -59.76 -1.19
C PRO A 2 9.48 -59.03 -0.58
N ALA A 3 10.03 -59.26 0.63
CA ALA A 3 10.11 -60.35 1.62
C ALA A 3 11.24 -61.40 1.38
N GLY A 4 12.23 -61.41 2.29
CA GLY A 4 13.32 -62.39 2.47
C GLY A 4 14.67 -61.71 2.74
N THR A 5 15.16 -61.56 3.98
CA THR A 5 15.97 -62.51 4.80
C THR A 5 17.30 -62.89 4.11
N ALA A 6 18.50 -62.95 4.71
CA ALA A 6 18.98 -62.95 6.09
C ALA A 6 20.48 -62.56 6.15
N ALA A 7 20.92 -62.17 7.35
CA ALA A 7 22.16 -62.51 8.08
C ALA A 7 23.52 -62.73 7.37
N GLY A 8 24.58 -62.16 7.95
CA GLY A 8 25.95 -62.65 7.81
C GLY A 8 27.00 -61.62 8.25
N GLY A 9 27.57 -61.81 9.43
CA GLY A 9 28.66 -61.00 9.97
C GLY A 9 30.02 -61.28 9.35
N GLY A 10 30.94 -60.35 9.54
CA GLY A 10 32.33 -60.43 9.13
C GLY A 10 33.11 -59.21 9.60
N GLU A 11 33.62 -59.26 10.83
CA GLU A 11 34.68 -58.39 11.33
C GLU A 11 35.96 -58.64 10.50
N GLY A 12 36.51 -57.57 9.96
CA GLY A 12 37.77 -57.56 9.23
C GLY A 12 38.53 -56.28 9.56
N SER A 13 39.35 -56.37 10.60
CA SER A 13 40.34 -55.37 11.00
C SER A 13 41.38 -55.19 9.89
N GLY A 14 41.53 -53.96 9.40
CA GLY A 14 42.51 -53.57 8.39
C GLY A 14 42.97 -52.14 8.64
N ASP A 15 43.98 -52.02 9.48
CA ASP A 15 44.77 -50.83 9.77
C ASP A 15 45.38 -50.24 8.48
N GLY A 16 45.33 -48.92 8.36
CA GLY A 16 45.65 -48.18 7.16
C GLY A 16 45.78 -46.69 7.48
N SER A 17 46.70 -46.40 8.40
CA SER A 17 47.25 -45.08 8.69
C SER A 17 47.64 -44.33 7.40
N GLY A 18 47.00 -43.19 7.18
CA GLY A 18 47.25 -42.28 6.08
C GLY A 18 46.89 -40.86 6.50
N ASP A 19 47.65 -40.33 7.45
CA ASP A 19 47.63 -38.92 7.82
C ASP A 19 48.08 -38.06 6.62
N ALA A 20 47.15 -37.29 6.07
CA ALA A 20 47.46 -36.12 5.25
C ALA A 20 46.43 -35.04 5.57
N GLU A 21 46.74 -34.32 6.66
CA GLU A 21 46.23 -33.00 6.99
C GLU A 21 46.26 -32.08 5.75
N GLY A 22 45.10 -31.49 5.41
CA GLY A 22 44.98 -30.45 4.39
C GLY A 22 43.65 -29.72 4.53
N PRO A 23 43.65 -28.38 4.55
CA PRO A 23 42.80 -27.58 5.43
C PRO A 23 41.35 -27.51 4.99
N GLY A 24 40.50 -27.22 5.98
CA GLY A 24 39.05 -27.25 5.90
C GLY A 24 38.44 -26.57 4.68
N ALA A 25 37.19 -26.93 4.46
CA ALA A 25 36.23 -26.09 3.77
C ALA A 25 36.15 -24.73 4.48
N ALA A 26 37.15 -23.88 4.26
CA ALA A 26 36.92 -22.46 4.22
C ALA A 26 36.00 -22.29 3.01
N PHE A 27 34.70 -22.42 3.28
CA PHE A 27 33.78 -21.44 2.74
C PHE A 27 34.48 -20.13 3.03
N ALA A 28 35.11 -19.59 2.00
CA ALA A 28 35.79 -18.34 2.08
C ALA A 28 34.64 -17.36 2.24
N ASP A 29 34.20 -17.18 3.50
CA ASP A 29 33.65 -15.96 4.04
C ASP A 29 34.74 -14.90 3.86
N ARG A 30 35.02 -14.59 2.60
CA ARG A 30 35.81 -13.46 2.16
C ARG A 30 34.93 -12.27 2.43
N GLY A 31 34.98 -11.87 3.70
CA GLY A 31 34.71 -10.54 4.20
C GLY A 31 33.42 -9.94 3.71
N LEU A 32 32.29 -10.32 4.32
CA LEU A 32 31.40 -9.28 4.80
C LEU A 32 32.10 -8.73 6.04
N SER A 33 32.91 -7.69 5.87
CA SER A 33 33.46 -7.00 7.05
C SER A 33 32.26 -6.56 7.88
N THR A 34 32.19 -6.90 9.17
CA THR A 34 31.01 -6.61 10.01
C THR A 34 30.60 -5.14 9.91
N ILE A 35 31.58 -4.27 9.66
CA ILE A 35 31.44 -2.84 9.36
C ILE A 35 30.59 -2.56 8.10
N GLU A 36 30.78 -3.29 7.00
CA GLU A 36 30.00 -3.11 5.78
C GLU A 36 28.53 -3.45 6.01
N VAL A 37 28.23 -4.54 6.72
CA VAL A 37 26.85 -4.92 7.05
C VAL A 37 26.22 -3.94 8.03
N VAL A 38 26.99 -3.46 9.02
CA VAL A 38 26.52 -2.44 9.99
C VAL A 38 26.19 -1.11 9.30
N ILE A 39 26.86 -0.77 8.21
CA ILE A 39 26.55 0.43 7.42
C ILE A 39 25.43 0.16 6.40
N LEU A 40 25.44 -1.01 5.74
CA LEU A 40 24.50 -1.34 4.66
C LEU A 40 23.09 -1.63 5.21
N ALA A 41 22.98 -2.29 6.36
CA ALA A 41 21.68 -2.66 6.93
C ALA A 41 20.80 -1.44 7.24
N PRO A 42 21.27 -0.37 7.92
CA PRO A 42 20.48 0.86 8.10
C PRO A 42 20.08 1.52 6.79
N VAL A 43 20.95 1.53 5.78
CA VAL A 43 20.65 2.10 4.46
C VAL A 43 19.53 1.31 3.77
N MET A 44 19.60 -0.02 3.81
CA MET A 44 18.55 -0.89 3.26
C MET A 44 17.21 -0.71 4.01
N ILE A 45 17.24 -0.62 5.33
CA ILE A 45 16.03 -0.34 6.14
C ILE A 45 15.45 1.01 5.75
N LEU A 46 16.27 2.06 5.66
CA LEU A 46 15.82 3.39 5.25
C LEU A 46 15.21 3.36 3.85
N PHE A 47 15.84 2.64 2.91
CA PHE A 47 15.30 2.47 1.56
C PHE A 47 13.92 1.79 1.58
N ILE A 48 13.76 0.71 2.36
CA ILE A 48 12.47 0.03 2.52
C ILE A 48 11.42 0.97 3.12
N LEU A 49 11.76 1.73 4.18
CA LEU A 49 10.86 2.69 4.81
C LEU A 49 10.39 3.76 3.81
N VAL A 50 11.29 4.24 2.95
CA VAL A 50 10.95 5.19 1.89
C VAL A 50 9.98 4.56 0.89
N LEU A 51 10.22 3.32 0.44
CA LEU A 51 9.31 2.63 -0.48
C LEU A 51 7.91 2.43 0.14
N VAL A 52 7.83 2.04 1.40
CA VAL A 52 6.54 1.90 2.11
C VAL A 52 5.86 3.25 2.26
N GLY A 53 6.59 4.30 2.61
CA GLY A 53 6.07 5.67 2.71
C GLY A 53 5.48 6.16 1.38
N PHE A 54 6.18 5.93 0.27
CA PHE A 54 5.67 6.26 -1.07
C PHE A 54 4.46 5.40 -1.45
N GLY A 55 4.46 4.11 -1.13
CA GLY A 55 3.31 3.23 -1.35
C GLY A 55 2.05 3.75 -0.67
N GLN A 56 2.15 4.07 0.62
CA GLN A 56 1.06 4.65 1.42
C GLN A 56 0.59 6.01 0.86
N LEU A 57 1.52 6.84 0.39
CA LEU A 57 1.19 8.14 -0.21
C LEU A 57 0.40 7.98 -1.51
N VAL A 58 0.84 7.07 -2.39
CA VAL A 58 0.17 6.79 -3.67
C VAL A 58 -1.20 6.16 -3.44
N GLU A 59 -1.31 5.24 -2.49
CA GLU A 59 -2.58 4.61 -2.11
C GLU A 59 -3.58 5.65 -1.58
N GLY A 60 -3.15 6.51 -0.65
CA GLY A 60 -3.97 7.62 -0.15
C GLY A 60 -4.36 8.61 -1.24
N ARG A 61 -3.45 8.93 -2.16
CA ARG A 61 -3.75 9.80 -3.30
C ARG A 61 -4.79 9.18 -4.23
N GLY A 62 -4.63 7.90 -4.54
CA GLY A 62 -5.57 7.14 -5.35
C GLY A 62 -6.97 7.12 -4.73
N ALA A 63 -7.06 6.88 -3.42
CA ALA A 63 -8.33 6.87 -2.69
C ALA A 63 -9.03 8.24 -2.69
N VAL A 64 -8.29 9.34 -2.48
CA VAL A 64 -8.88 10.69 -2.52
C VAL A 64 -9.33 11.07 -3.93
N ASP A 65 -8.56 10.71 -4.97
CA ASP A 65 -8.92 10.98 -6.35
C ASP A 65 -10.10 10.10 -6.82
N SER A 66 -10.24 8.85 -6.34
CA SER A 66 -11.42 8.02 -6.60
C SER A 66 -12.65 8.57 -5.89
N ALA A 67 -12.53 8.90 -4.59
CA ALA A 67 -13.62 9.49 -3.81
C ALA A 67 -14.14 10.79 -4.44
N ALA A 68 -13.25 11.65 -4.96
CA ALA A 68 -13.66 12.86 -5.66
C ALA A 68 -14.46 12.57 -6.93
N ARG A 69 -14.08 11.53 -7.69
CA ARG A 69 -14.81 11.10 -8.91
C ARG A 69 -16.18 10.55 -8.57
N ASP A 70 -16.26 9.68 -7.56
CA ASP A 70 -17.51 9.07 -7.13
C ASP A 70 -18.45 10.10 -6.51
N ALA A 71 -17.94 11.04 -5.72
CA ALA A 71 -18.69 12.18 -5.21
C ALA A 71 -19.22 13.10 -6.33
N ALA A 72 -18.39 13.43 -7.33
CA ALA A 72 -18.82 14.25 -8.47
C ALA A 72 -19.92 13.55 -9.27
N ARG A 73 -19.81 12.25 -9.46
CA ARG A 73 -20.84 11.43 -10.12
C ARG A 73 -22.13 11.34 -9.31
N ALA A 74 -22.03 11.10 -8.00
CA ALA A 74 -23.18 10.99 -7.11
C ALA A 74 -23.95 12.31 -6.99
N GLY A 75 -23.24 13.45 -7.01
CA GLY A 75 -23.86 14.77 -7.01
C GLY A 75 -24.44 15.18 -8.36
N SER A 76 -23.78 14.85 -9.48
CA SER A 76 -24.23 15.30 -10.82
C SER A 76 -25.56 14.70 -11.27
N ILE A 77 -25.97 13.57 -10.69
CA ILE A 77 -27.27 12.93 -10.95
C ILE A 77 -28.43 13.55 -10.16
N GLN A 78 -28.14 14.34 -9.11
CA GLN A 78 -29.18 14.89 -8.25
C GLN A 78 -29.94 16.02 -8.93
N LYS A 79 -31.17 16.25 -8.45
CA LYS A 79 -32.07 17.27 -9.01
C LYS A 79 -31.84 18.66 -8.40
N ASP A 80 -31.43 18.70 -7.13
CA ASP A 80 -31.26 19.88 -6.31
C ASP A 80 -29.79 20.01 -5.87
N GLY A 81 -29.28 21.23 -5.79
CA GLY A 81 -27.88 21.49 -5.45
C GLY A 81 -27.53 21.19 -3.99
N GLY A 82 -28.47 21.40 -3.06
CA GLY A 82 -28.30 21.04 -1.66
C GLY A 82 -28.25 19.52 -1.47
N VAL A 83 -29.15 18.80 -2.16
CA VAL A 83 -29.12 17.32 -2.20
C VAL A 83 -27.86 16.81 -2.89
N ALA A 84 -27.42 17.43 -3.98
CA ALA A 84 -26.18 17.08 -4.68
C ALA A 84 -24.95 17.17 -3.75
N MET A 85 -24.85 18.25 -2.98
CA MET A 85 -23.79 18.43 -1.99
C MET A 85 -23.85 17.39 -0.88
N ALA A 86 -25.04 17.10 -0.35
CA ALA A 86 -25.22 16.11 0.71
C ALA A 86 -24.84 14.69 0.26
N GLU A 87 -25.25 14.28 -0.94
CA GLU A 87 -24.91 12.97 -1.51
C GLU A 87 -23.44 12.87 -1.91
N ALA A 88 -22.86 13.92 -2.49
CA ALA A 88 -21.43 13.98 -2.78
C ALA A 88 -20.60 13.82 -1.49
N ARG A 89 -21.02 14.48 -0.40
CA ARG A 89 -20.36 14.36 0.89
C ARG A 89 -20.49 12.95 1.47
N ARG A 90 -21.68 12.36 1.42
CA ARG A 90 -21.91 10.98 1.90
C ARG A 90 -21.05 9.97 1.14
N ALA A 91 -20.94 10.10 -0.20
CA ALA A 91 -20.10 9.24 -1.01
C ALA A 91 -18.62 9.37 -0.63
N ALA A 92 -18.10 10.60 -0.56
CA ALA A 92 -16.71 10.83 -0.17
C ALA A 92 -16.39 10.33 1.24
N GLU A 93 -17.28 10.53 2.21
CA GLU A 93 -17.10 10.05 3.59
C GLU A 93 -17.09 8.51 3.68
N ALA A 94 -17.92 7.84 2.87
CA ALA A 94 -17.93 6.38 2.80
C ALA A 94 -16.61 5.82 2.24
N ASP A 95 -16.14 6.38 1.11
CA ASP A 95 -14.92 5.93 0.43
C ASP A 95 -13.65 6.17 1.25
N LEU A 96 -13.66 7.19 2.11
CA LEU A 96 -12.47 7.66 2.85
C LEU A 96 -12.46 7.28 4.33
N SER A 97 -13.46 6.55 4.81
CA SER A 97 -13.64 6.18 6.22
C SER A 97 -12.43 5.45 6.84
N ASP A 98 -11.80 4.54 6.09
CA ASP A 98 -10.63 3.78 6.53
C ASP A 98 -9.29 4.46 6.21
N VAL A 99 -9.29 5.42 5.28
CA VAL A 99 -8.09 6.09 4.76
C VAL A 99 -7.74 7.33 5.59
N CYS A 100 -8.76 8.12 5.94
CA CYS A 100 -8.56 9.39 6.63
C CYS A 100 -8.54 9.22 8.16
N SER A 101 -7.69 9.98 8.84
CA SER A 101 -7.58 10.02 10.30
C SER A 101 -8.50 11.05 10.97
N GLY A 102 -9.33 11.77 10.20
CA GLY A 102 -10.16 12.86 10.68
C GLY A 102 -11.30 13.23 9.73
N PRO A 103 -11.93 14.41 9.89
CA PRO A 103 -13.07 14.80 9.08
C PRO A 103 -12.68 14.99 7.60
N VAL A 104 -13.57 14.54 6.70
CA VAL A 104 -13.44 14.75 5.27
C VAL A 104 -14.07 16.09 4.92
N SER A 105 -13.30 16.98 4.32
CA SER A 105 -13.78 18.26 3.79
C SER A 105 -14.19 18.08 2.34
N VAL A 106 -15.47 18.33 2.04
CA VAL A 106 -16.01 18.23 0.68
C VAL A 106 -16.58 19.58 0.28
N THR A 107 -16.11 20.10 -0.85
CA THR A 107 -16.66 21.31 -1.47
C THR A 107 -17.06 20.98 -2.89
N ALA A 108 -18.13 21.59 -3.40
CA ALA A 108 -18.48 21.47 -4.80
C ALA A 108 -19.01 22.78 -5.37
N ASN A 109 -18.87 22.90 -6.68
CA ASN A 109 -19.23 24.09 -7.44
C ASN A 109 -19.75 23.70 -8.84
N GLY A 110 -20.40 24.66 -9.50
CA GLY A 110 -20.86 24.49 -10.88
C GLY A 110 -22.15 23.68 -11.03
N PHE A 111 -22.97 23.56 -9.99
CA PHE A 111 -24.28 22.90 -10.09
C PHE A 111 -25.27 23.74 -10.92
N VAL A 112 -25.22 23.56 -12.24
CA VAL A 112 -26.07 24.26 -13.23
C VAL A 112 -26.55 23.24 -14.26
N LYS A 113 -27.80 23.34 -14.73
CA LYS A 113 -28.33 22.44 -15.77
C LYS A 113 -27.46 22.47 -17.03
N GLY A 114 -27.03 21.30 -17.52
CA GLY A 114 -26.13 21.18 -18.66
C GLY A 114 -24.71 21.69 -18.41
N GLY A 115 -24.38 22.03 -17.16
CA GLY A 115 -23.06 22.46 -16.73
C GLY A 115 -22.21 21.32 -16.17
N PHE A 116 -21.14 21.69 -15.48
CA PHE A 116 -20.19 20.77 -14.88
C PHE A 116 -20.22 20.86 -13.36
N PHE A 117 -20.50 19.75 -12.70
CA PHE A 117 -20.40 19.64 -11.25
C PHE A 117 -18.99 19.23 -10.86
N THR A 118 -18.25 20.14 -10.22
CA THR A 118 -16.88 19.88 -9.76
C THR A 118 -16.89 19.69 -8.25
N VAL A 119 -16.30 18.60 -7.77
CA VAL A 119 -16.15 18.29 -6.35
C VAL A 119 -14.68 18.26 -6.00
N GLU A 120 -14.33 18.88 -4.90
CA GLU A 120 -13.02 18.81 -4.26
C GLU A 120 -13.15 18.17 -2.88
N VAL A 121 -12.33 17.16 -2.64
CA VAL A 121 -12.28 16.39 -1.41
C VAL A 121 -10.90 16.55 -0.79
N SER A 122 -10.86 16.86 0.50
CA SER A 122 -9.63 17.01 1.26
C SER A 122 -9.71 16.27 2.59
N CYS A 123 -8.67 15.54 2.94
CA CYS A 123 -8.55 14.91 4.25
C CYS A 123 -7.09 14.68 4.65
N GLN A 124 -6.89 14.33 5.93
CA GLN A 124 -5.61 13.88 6.45
C GLN A 124 -5.53 12.35 6.39
N ILE A 125 -4.47 11.79 5.79
CA ILE A 125 -4.28 10.35 5.66
C ILE A 125 -3.64 9.71 6.91
N ARG A 126 -4.10 8.50 7.28
CA ARG A 126 -3.63 7.77 8.48
C ARG A 126 -2.29 7.04 8.28
N GLY A 127 -1.92 6.72 7.04
CA GLY A 127 -0.92 5.69 6.69
C GLY A 127 0.51 5.88 7.24
N LEU A 128 0.96 7.11 7.51
CA LEU A 128 2.33 7.34 8.01
C LEU A 128 2.48 7.06 9.52
N ALA A 129 1.39 7.04 10.28
CA ALA A 129 1.43 6.81 11.72
C ALA A 129 1.93 5.39 12.08
N MET A 130 1.70 4.39 11.23
CA MET A 130 2.17 3.00 11.44
C MET A 130 3.70 2.90 11.41
N LEU A 131 4.38 3.82 10.72
CA LEU A 131 5.84 3.93 10.67
C LEU A 131 6.42 4.74 11.84
N GLY A 132 5.60 5.11 12.83
CA GLY A 132 5.99 6.00 13.93
C GLY A 132 6.11 7.48 13.53
N LEU A 133 5.82 7.81 12.26
CA LEU A 133 5.88 9.15 11.71
C LEU A 133 4.49 9.79 11.78
N ASN A 134 4.17 10.45 12.90
CA ASN A 134 2.96 11.26 13.04
C ASN A 134 3.09 12.59 12.29
N ILE A 135 3.18 12.52 10.96
CA ILE A 135 3.23 13.69 10.08
C ILE A 135 1.83 13.89 9.51
N PRO A 136 1.17 15.04 9.79
CA PRO A 136 -0.13 15.34 9.21
C PRO A 136 0.00 15.57 7.70
N THR A 137 -0.27 14.55 6.89
CA THR A 137 -0.30 14.67 5.43
C THR A 137 -1.72 14.92 4.95
N THR A 138 -2.01 16.17 4.60
CA THR A 138 -3.30 16.52 3.97
C THR A 138 -3.21 16.30 2.47
N LEU A 139 -4.11 15.49 1.93
CA LEU A 139 -4.26 15.27 0.50
C LEU A 139 -5.58 15.89 0.01
N THR A 140 -5.54 16.44 -1.20
CA THR A 140 -6.70 17.08 -1.84
C THR A 140 -6.87 16.57 -3.26
N GLY A 141 -8.01 15.94 -3.56
CA GLY A 141 -8.39 15.46 -4.89
C GLY A 141 -9.56 16.25 -5.45
N ARG A 142 -9.59 16.41 -6.77
CA ARG A 142 -10.63 17.17 -7.46
C ARG A 142 -11.11 16.39 -8.67
N SER A 143 -12.42 16.33 -8.86
CA SER A 143 -13.03 15.72 -10.04
C SER A 143 -14.23 16.51 -10.52
N THR A 144 -14.53 16.38 -11.81
CA THR A 144 -15.61 17.08 -12.48
C THR A 144 -16.46 16.09 -13.25
N SER A 145 -17.78 16.16 -13.08
CA SER A 145 -18.77 15.33 -13.77
C SER A 145 -19.77 16.23 -14.50
N PRO A 146 -20.13 15.93 -15.77
CA PRO A 146 -21.17 16.67 -16.48
C PRO A 146 -22.55 16.41 -15.86
N ILE A 147 -23.37 17.46 -15.73
CA ILE A 147 -24.76 17.36 -15.30
C ILE A 147 -25.61 17.04 -16.53
N ASP A 148 -26.28 15.88 -16.53
CA ASP A 148 -27.15 15.47 -17.63
C ASP A 148 -28.28 16.50 -17.85
N PRO A 149 -28.32 17.16 -19.03
CA PRO A 149 -29.38 18.11 -19.37
C PRO A 149 -30.72 17.43 -19.72
N TYR A 150 -30.72 16.14 -20.06
CA TYR A 150 -31.89 15.40 -20.53
C TYR A 150 -32.58 14.58 -19.44
N ARG A 151 -32.18 14.73 -18.17
CA ARG A 151 -32.84 14.06 -17.06
C ARG A 151 -34.31 14.49 -16.98
N ARG A 152 -35.23 13.53 -17.16
CA ARG A 152 -36.67 13.79 -17.17
C ARG A 152 -37.12 14.19 -15.77
N THR A 153 -37.55 15.44 -15.61
CA THR A 153 -38.28 15.88 -14.41
C THR A 153 -39.72 15.39 -14.53
N VAL A 154 -39.96 14.16 -14.07
CA VAL A 154 -41.31 13.73 -13.69
C VAL A 154 -41.56 14.21 -12.27
#